data_AF-A0A6I4YMS5-F1
#
_entry.id   AF-A0A6I4YMS5-F1
#
_cell.length_a   1.000
_cell.length_b   1.000
_cell.length_c   1.000
_cell.angle_alpha   90.00
_cell.angle_beta   90.00
_cell.angle_gamma   90.00
#
_symmetry.space_group_name_H-M   'P 1'
#
loop_
_entity.id
_entity.type
_entity.pdbx_description
1 polymer ?
#
loop_
_entity_poly.entity_id
_entity_poly.type
_entity_poly.pdbx_seq_one_letter_code
_entity_poly.pdbx_strand_id
1 'polypeptide(L)'
;MNVNDRVRVRLTPHGLTILAEYYDHIRDQLPASMRGLLKPTGADADGLHTFLLWELLAIFGASSGHGFPDVFEDGALHLVPWNAPTPAGTTVRDTTTGATATYVAHASHVAGRGPAQPAALLHVDGHHFTVDAEHFARHFVAVVP
;
A
#
# COMPACT_ATOMS: atom_id res chain seq x y z
N MET A 1 -11.30 9.79 7.72
CA MET A 1 -10.56 8.51 7.72
C MET A 1 -11.58 7.41 7.48
N ASN A 2 -11.49 6.76 6.33
CA ASN A 2 -12.30 5.62 5.92
C ASN A 2 -11.61 4.33 6.41
N VAL A 3 -12.37 3.32 6.81
CA VAL A 3 -11.80 2.03 7.25
C VAL A 3 -11.08 1.28 6.12
N ASN A 4 -11.34 1.65 4.87
CA ASN A 4 -10.62 1.16 3.68
C ASN A 4 -9.40 2.02 3.32
N ASP A 5 -9.07 3.06 4.10
CA ASP A 5 -7.85 3.84 3.86
C ASP A 5 -6.63 2.96 4.11
N ARG A 6 -5.58 3.15 3.31
CA ARG A 6 -4.29 2.50 3.55
C ARG A 6 -3.52 3.23 4.64
N VAL A 7 -2.86 2.46 5.49
CA VAL A 7 -2.06 2.95 6.60
C VAL A 7 -0.71 2.26 6.58
N ARG A 8 0.35 3.02 6.87
CA ARG A 8 1.72 2.52 7.02
C ARG A 8 2.10 2.61 8.49
N VAL A 9 2.60 1.52 9.02
CA VAL A 9 3.07 1.42 10.41
C VAL A 9 4.42 0.74 10.45
N ARG A 10 5.25 1.13 11.41
CA ARG A 10 6.45 0.39 11.75
C ARG A 10 6.10 -0.51 12.92
N LEU A 11 6.34 -1.81 12.78
CA LEU A 11 5.99 -2.79 13.80
C LEU A 11 7.16 -3.00 14.74
N THR A 12 6.89 -3.05 16.04
CA THR A 12 7.88 -3.51 17.04
C THR A 12 8.13 -5.01 16.85
N PRO A 13 9.17 -5.60 17.49
CA PRO A 13 9.32 -7.04 17.54
C PRO A 13 8.07 -7.77 18.06
N HIS A 14 7.35 -7.17 19.01
CA HIS A 14 6.08 -7.72 19.50
C HIS A 14 4.97 -7.65 18.45
N GLY A 15 4.84 -6.52 17.74
CA GLY A 15 3.91 -6.38 16.62
C GLY A 15 4.17 -7.39 15.50
N LEU A 16 5.44 -7.67 15.19
CA LEU A 16 5.80 -8.70 14.21
C LEU A 16 5.37 -10.11 14.64
N THR A 17 5.45 -10.43 15.94
CA THR A 17 4.95 -11.70 16.47
C THR A 17 3.44 -11.83 16.29
N ILE A 18 2.67 -10.80 16.67
CA ILE A 18 1.20 -10.79 16.50
C ILE A 18 0.82 -10.94 15.02
N LEU A 19 1.53 -10.25 14.13
CA LEU A 19 1.31 -10.36 12.70
C LEU A 19 1.53 -11.79 12.22
N ALA A 20 2.63 -12.43 12.62
CA ALA A 20 2.91 -13.82 12.25
C ALA A 20 1.83 -14.78 12.76
N GLU A 21 1.44 -14.66 14.03
CA GLU A 21 0.40 -15.49 14.65
C GLU A 21 -0.96 -15.34 13.94
N TYR A 22 -1.33 -14.12 13.55
CA TYR A 22 -2.56 -13.86 12.82
C TYR A 22 -2.57 -14.57 11.45
N TYR A 23 -1.49 -14.46 10.69
CA TYR A 23 -1.38 -15.09 9.38
C TYR A 23 -1.31 -16.61 9.48
N ASP A 24 -0.63 -17.15 10.50
CA ASP A 24 -0.63 -18.59 10.78
C ASP A 24 -2.03 -19.10 11.12
N HIS A 25 -2.77 -18.37 11.98
CA HIS A 25 -4.14 -18.70 12.35
C HIS A 25 -5.07 -18.74 11.14
N ILE A 26 -5.02 -17.74 10.24
CA ILE A 26 -5.85 -17.74 9.03
C ILE A 26 -5.42 -18.83 8.06
N ARG A 27 -4.11 -19.06 7.89
CA ARG A 27 -3.58 -20.10 7.01
C ARG A 27 -4.12 -21.48 7.40
N ASP A 28 -4.24 -21.74 8.70
CA ASP A 28 -4.75 -23.02 9.20
C ASP A 28 -6.24 -23.21 8.92
N GLN A 29 -7.02 -22.12 8.85
CA GLN A 29 -8.43 -22.14 8.47
C GLN A 29 -8.66 -22.32 6.95
N LEU A 30 -7.64 -22.10 6.13
CA LEU A 30 -7.76 -22.21 4.68
C LEU A 30 -7.55 -23.64 4.16
N PRO A 31 -8.22 -24.00 3.04
CA PRO A 31 -7.89 -25.19 2.27
C PRO A 31 -6.42 -25.21 1.87
N ALA A 32 -5.78 -26.39 1.88
CA ALA A 32 -4.35 -26.53 1.58
C ALA A 32 -3.94 -25.89 0.24
N SER A 33 -4.82 -25.91 -0.77
CA SER A 33 -4.60 -25.28 -2.07
C SER A 33 -4.51 -23.76 -2.04
N MET A 34 -5.05 -23.10 -1.00
CA MET A 34 -5.07 -21.65 -0.85
C MET A 34 -4.04 -21.12 0.14
N ARG A 35 -3.42 -21.99 0.95
CA ARG A 35 -2.46 -21.59 2.00
C ARG A 35 -1.26 -20.81 1.46
N GLY A 36 -0.79 -21.14 0.26
CA GLY A 36 0.34 -20.44 -0.38
C GLY A 36 0.01 -19.02 -0.88
N LEU A 37 -1.28 -18.66 -0.93
CA LEU A 37 -1.75 -17.35 -1.38
C LEU A 37 -1.74 -16.30 -0.25
N LEU A 38 -1.86 -16.73 1.01
CA LEU A 38 -1.69 -15.83 2.14
C LEU A 38 -0.21 -15.66 2.43
N LYS A 39 0.30 -14.45 2.19
CA LYS A 39 1.61 -14.02 2.68
C LYS A 39 1.43 -12.76 3.50
N PRO A 40 2.14 -12.63 4.64
CA PRO A 40 2.21 -11.37 5.34
C PRO A 40 2.64 -10.26 4.38
N THR A 41 2.07 -9.07 4.54
CA THR A 41 2.62 -7.88 3.89
C THR A 41 4.03 -7.67 4.41
N GLY A 42 5.02 -7.84 3.52
CA GLY A 42 6.41 -7.56 3.84
C GLY A 42 6.61 -6.07 4.16
N ALA A 43 7.62 -5.78 4.96
CA ALA A 43 8.06 -4.41 5.14
C ALA A 43 8.67 -3.87 3.84
N ASP A 44 8.48 -2.57 3.57
CA ASP A 44 9.22 -1.87 2.54
C ASP A 44 10.67 -1.55 2.97
N ALA A 45 11.42 -0.88 2.10
CA ALA A 45 12.83 -0.53 2.35
C ALA A 45 13.03 0.33 3.61
N ASP A 46 12.02 1.07 4.04
CA ASP A 46 12.08 1.88 5.25
C ASP A 46 11.74 1.06 6.50
N GLY A 47 11.25 -0.18 6.37
CA GLY A 47 10.76 -0.99 7.49
C GLY A 47 9.28 -0.75 7.83
N LEU A 48 8.53 -0.10 6.93
CA LEU A 48 7.10 0.16 7.12
C LEU A 48 6.26 -0.96 6.48
N HIS A 49 5.20 -1.37 7.18
CA HIS A 49 4.21 -2.31 6.70
C HIS A 49 2.95 -1.56 6.28
N THR A 50 2.38 -1.92 5.13
CA THR A 50 1.14 -1.33 4.62
C THR A 50 -0.05 -2.26 4.89
N PHE A 51 -1.13 -1.68 5.41
CA PHE A 51 -2.40 -2.36 5.68
C PHE A 51 -3.57 -1.49 5.24
N LEU A 52 -4.75 -2.08 5.04
CA LEU A 52 -5.99 -1.32 5.17
C LEU A 52 -6.26 -1.04 6.66
N LEU A 53 -6.87 0.10 6.97
CA LEU A 53 -7.14 0.47 8.36
C LEU A 53 -8.00 -0.59 9.07
N TRP A 54 -8.98 -1.19 8.40
CA TRP A 54 -9.78 -2.27 8.97
C TRP A 54 -8.96 -3.53 9.24
N GLU A 55 -7.98 -3.87 8.38
CA GLU A 55 -7.08 -5.00 8.60
C GLU A 55 -6.21 -4.76 9.82
N LEU A 56 -5.65 -3.56 9.93
CA LEU A 56 -4.83 -3.17 11.07
C LEU A 56 -5.61 -3.27 12.39
N LEU A 57 -6.87 -2.81 12.41
CA LEU A 57 -7.75 -2.94 13.57
C LEU A 57 -8.09 -4.40 13.88
N ALA A 58 -8.31 -5.24 12.87
CA ALA A 58 -8.61 -6.66 13.06
C ALA A 58 -7.40 -7.44 13.61
N ILE A 59 -6.20 -7.12 13.15
CA ILE A 59 -4.96 -7.81 13.55
C ILE A 59 -4.52 -7.36 14.95
N PHE A 60 -4.44 -6.05 15.18
CA PHE A 60 -3.78 -5.49 16.35
C PHE A 60 -4.75 -4.91 17.39
N GLY A 61 -6.03 -4.73 17.06
CA GLY A 61 -6.97 -4.00 17.92
C GLY A 61 -7.08 -4.56 19.33
N ALA A 62 -7.08 -5.90 19.48
CA ALA A 62 -7.10 -6.56 20.78
C ALA A 62 -5.80 -6.37 21.58
N SER A 63 -4.67 -6.22 20.90
CA SER A 63 -3.33 -6.06 21.49
C SER A 63 -2.91 -4.60 21.68
N SER A 64 -3.74 -3.65 21.24
CA SER A 64 -3.49 -2.20 21.34
C SER A 64 -4.05 -1.57 22.63
N GLY A 65 -4.55 -2.39 23.55
CA GLY A 65 -5.17 -1.94 24.79
C GLY A 65 -4.17 -1.40 25.81
N HIS A 66 -4.67 -0.63 26.78
CA HIS A 66 -3.84 -0.10 27.86
C HIS A 66 -3.25 -1.25 28.70
N GLY A 67 -1.92 -1.29 28.83
CA GLY A 67 -1.20 -2.30 29.61
C GLY A 67 -0.60 -3.45 28.79
N PHE A 68 -0.78 -3.47 27.47
CA PHE A 68 -0.06 -4.39 26.57
C PHE A 68 1.24 -3.76 26.07
N PRO A 69 2.24 -4.56 25.66
CA PRO A 69 3.43 -4.03 25.01
C PRO A 69 3.07 -3.29 23.71
N ASP A 70 3.80 -2.22 23.39
CA ASP A 70 3.54 -1.44 22.19
C ASP A 70 3.72 -2.29 20.92
N VAL A 71 2.73 -2.24 20.03
CA VAL A 71 2.73 -2.95 18.75
C VAL A 71 3.33 -2.12 17.62
N PHE A 72 3.32 -0.79 17.75
CA PHE A 72 3.84 0.15 16.76
C PHE A 72 5.05 0.91 17.32
N GLU A 73 6.12 1.01 16.54
CA GLU A 73 7.25 1.86 16.91
C GLU A 73 6.82 3.34 16.93
N ASP A 74 7.29 4.08 17.93
CA ASP A 74 7.01 5.50 18.16
C ASP A 74 5.52 5.87 18.29
N GLY A 75 4.62 4.89 18.42
CA GLY A 75 3.17 5.09 18.45
C GLY A 75 2.60 5.72 17.17
N ALA A 76 3.37 5.77 16.08
CA ALA A 76 3.04 6.52 14.88
C ALA A 76 2.31 5.64 13.85
N LEU A 77 1.07 6.02 13.55
CA LEU A 77 0.32 5.50 12.40
C LEU A 77 0.38 6.54 11.27
N HIS A 78 1.08 6.21 10.19
CA HIS A 78 1.15 7.07 9.02
C HIS A 78 -0.04 6.76 8.11
N LEU A 79 -1.00 7.68 8.04
CA LEU A 79 -2.03 7.59 7.00
C LEU A 79 -1.34 7.67 5.66
N VAL A 80 -1.56 6.66 4.81
CA VAL A 80 -1.25 6.78 3.39
C VAL A 80 -2.53 7.33 2.78
N PRO A 81 -2.64 8.64 2.51
CA PRO A 81 -3.76 9.11 1.72
C PRO A 81 -3.82 8.24 0.46
N TRP A 82 -5.02 7.86 0.03
CA TRP A 82 -5.26 7.13 -1.22
C TRP A 82 -4.53 7.78 -2.43
N ASN A 83 -4.11 9.03 -2.27
CA ASN A 83 -3.33 9.86 -3.18
C ASN A 83 -2.00 10.34 -2.57
N ALA A 84 -1.32 9.57 -1.72
CA ALA A 84 0.01 9.94 -1.22
C ALA A 84 0.86 10.24 -2.45
N PRO A 85 1.29 11.50 -2.66
CA PRO A 85 1.81 11.91 -3.94
C PRO A 85 3.07 11.08 -4.16
N THR A 86 3.03 10.17 -5.14
CA THR A 86 4.26 9.64 -5.71
C THR A 86 5.11 10.88 -6.02
N PRO A 87 6.32 11.02 -5.45
CA PRO A 87 7.10 12.22 -5.71
C PRO A 87 7.35 12.35 -7.21
N ALA A 88 7.18 13.54 -7.76
CA ALA A 88 7.59 13.83 -9.13
C ALA A 88 9.06 13.40 -9.32
N GLY A 89 9.36 12.69 -10.39
CA GLY A 89 10.68 12.11 -10.65
C GLY A 89 10.87 10.67 -10.15
N THR A 90 9.90 10.07 -9.45
CA THR A 90 10.00 8.68 -9.01
C THR A 90 9.94 7.72 -10.20
N THR A 91 10.90 6.82 -10.32
CA THR A 91 10.77 5.70 -11.26
C THR A 91 9.68 4.77 -10.76
N VAL A 92 8.72 4.45 -11.62
CA VAL A 92 7.62 3.52 -11.37
C VAL A 92 7.69 2.38 -12.36
N ARG A 93 7.28 1.18 -11.93
CA ARG A 93 7.24 -0.02 -12.76
C ARG A 93 5.81 -0.53 -12.87
N ASP A 94 5.36 -0.76 -14.09
CA ASP A 94 4.15 -1.52 -14.35
C ASP A 94 4.41 -3.00 -14.04
N THR A 95 3.65 -3.54 -13.10
CA THR A 95 3.73 -4.93 -12.65
C THR A 95 3.13 -5.92 -13.64
N THR A 96 2.35 -5.44 -14.62
CA THR A 96 1.71 -6.24 -15.67
C THR A 96 2.64 -6.48 -16.84
N THR A 97 3.30 -5.41 -17.31
CA THR A 97 4.17 -5.43 -18.49
C THR A 97 5.66 -5.44 -18.15
N GLY A 98 6.01 -5.09 -16.91
CA GLY A 98 7.40 -4.89 -16.48
C GLY A 98 8.00 -3.57 -16.95
N ALA A 99 7.26 -2.76 -17.71
CA ALA A 99 7.72 -1.47 -18.22
C ALA A 99 8.02 -0.50 -17.08
N THR A 100 9.00 0.38 -17.28
CA THR A 100 9.34 1.43 -16.31
C THR A 100 9.01 2.80 -16.89
N ALA A 101 8.61 3.71 -16.01
CA ALA A 101 8.27 5.08 -16.35
C ALA A 101 8.74 6.01 -15.23
N THR A 102 8.84 7.30 -15.50
CA THR A 102 9.04 8.30 -14.46
C THR A 102 7.69 8.94 -14.13
N TYR A 103 7.27 8.87 -12.87
CA TYR A 103 6.09 9.57 -12.41
C TYR A 103 6.34 11.08 -12.43
N VAL A 104 5.41 11.84 -13.01
CA VAL A 104 5.53 13.30 -13.13
C VAL A 104 4.62 14.00 -12.12
N ALA A 105 3.32 13.72 -12.15
CA ALA A 105 2.33 14.33 -11.27
C ALA A 105 0.97 13.62 -11.39
N HIS A 106 0.07 13.90 -10.45
CA HIS A 106 -1.36 13.68 -10.67
C HIS A 106 -1.91 14.78 -11.57
N ALA A 107 -2.60 14.39 -12.64
CA ALA A 107 -3.29 15.28 -13.54
C ALA A 107 -4.80 15.00 -13.45
N SER A 108 -5.62 16.04 -13.55
CA SER A 108 -7.05 15.87 -13.85
C SER A 108 -7.21 15.93 -15.36
N HIS A 109 -7.71 14.87 -15.99
CA HIS A 109 -7.96 14.87 -17.43
C HIS A 109 -9.46 14.99 -17.70
N VAL A 110 -9.83 15.86 -18.66
CA VAL A 110 -11.22 16.02 -19.13
C VAL A 110 -11.40 15.15 -20.37
N ALA A 111 -11.75 13.88 -20.18
CA ALA A 111 -12.15 13.02 -21.29
C ALA A 111 -13.63 13.26 -21.62
N GLY A 112 -13.92 14.32 -22.39
CA GLY A 112 -15.23 14.57 -23.02
C GLY A 112 -16.44 14.75 -22.10
N ARG A 113 -17.06 15.95 -22.10
CA ARG A 113 -18.36 16.32 -21.49
C ARG A 113 -18.75 15.58 -20.18
N GLY A 114 -17.80 15.33 -19.29
CA GLY A 114 -17.99 14.68 -18.00
C GLY A 114 -17.10 15.31 -16.92
N PRO A 115 -17.33 14.99 -15.63
CA PRO A 115 -16.46 15.48 -14.55
C PRO A 115 -15.02 15.01 -14.80
N ALA A 116 -14.05 15.87 -14.51
CA ALA A 116 -12.64 15.55 -14.68
C ALA A 116 -12.29 14.30 -13.87
N GLN A 117 -11.71 13.30 -14.52
CA GLN A 117 -11.29 12.07 -13.87
C GLN A 117 -9.83 12.22 -13.38
N PRO A 118 -9.50 11.72 -12.18
CA PRO A 118 -8.13 11.72 -11.69
C PRO A 118 -7.27 10.76 -12.53
N ALA A 119 -6.11 11.25 -12.99
CA ALA A 119 -5.13 10.51 -13.76
C ALA A 119 -3.72 10.70 -13.18
N ALA A 120 -2.83 9.74 -13.44
CA ALA A 120 -1.40 9.87 -13.22
C ALA A 120 -0.72 10.23 -14.55
N LEU A 121 0.18 11.21 -14.53
CA LEU A 121 1.02 11.58 -15.66
C LEU A 121 2.37 10.87 -15.52
N LEU A 122 2.71 10.08 -16.53
CA LEU A 122 3.95 9.32 -16.62
C LEU A 122 4.80 9.85 -17.77
N HIS A 123 6.11 9.82 -17.61
CA HIS A 123 7.09 10.12 -18.64
C HIS A 123 7.83 8.84 -19.03
N VAL A 124 7.78 8.50 -20.31
CA VAL A 124 8.44 7.33 -20.90
C VAL A 124 9.12 7.79 -22.18
N ASP A 125 10.44 7.59 -22.29
CA ASP A 125 11.24 7.86 -23.50
C ASP A 125 11.00 9.24 -24.16
N GLY A 126 10.88 10.31 -23.36
CA GLY A 126 10.65 11.67 -23.87
C GLY A 126 9.19 12.04 -24.09
N HIS A 127 8.25 11.11 -23.86
CA HIS A 127 6.83 11.30 -24.10
C HIS A 127 6.01 11.22 -22.80
N HIS A 128 4.95 12.03 -22.73
CA HIS A 128 4.01 12.02 -21.60
C HIS A 128 2.79 11.18 -21.90
N PHE A 129 2.43 10.33 -20.94
CA PHE A 129 1.27 9.44 -20.99
C PHE A 129 0.40 9.69 -19.76
N THR A 130 -0.91 9.79 -19.96
CA THR A 130 -1.87 9.81 -18.87
C THR A 130 -2.43 8.42 -18.66
N VAL A 131 -2.40 7.96 -17.42
CA VAL A 131 -2.97 6.69 -16.99
C VAL A 131 -4.06 7.00 -15.98
N ASP A 132 -5.19 6.31 -16.03
CA ASP A 132 -6.22 6.44 -15.01
C ASP A 132 -5.63 6.18 -13.59
N ALA A 133 -6.07 6.94 -12.59
CA ALA A 133 -5.50 6.85 -11.24
C ALA A 133 -5.75 5.50 -10.57
N GLU A 134 -6.89 4.84 -10.85
CA GLU A 134 -7.19 3.50 -10.33
C GLU A 134 -6.29 2.45 -10.99
N HIS A 135 -6.06 2.57 -12.30
CA HIS A 135 -5.12 1.70 -13.01
C HIS A 135 -3.68 1.92 -12.52
N PHE A 136 -3.26 3.16 -12.33
CA PHE A 136 -1.95 3.49 -11.78
C PHE A 136 -1.76 2.88 -10.38
N ALA A 137 -2.73 3.06 -9.47
CA ALA A 137 -2.66 2.54 -8.11
C ALA A 137 -2.64 1.00 -8.03
N ARG A 138 -3.21 0.31 -9.02
CA ARG A 138 -3.27 -1.15 -9.07
C ARG A 138 -2.03 -1.78 -9.70
N HIS A 139 -1.52 -1.15 -10.75
CA HIS A 139 -0.53 -1.79 -11.62
C HIS A 139 0.86 -1.20 -11.48
N PHE A 140 1.01 0.01 -10.93
CA PHE A 140 2.30 0.67 -10.81
C PHE A 140 2.82 0.67 -9.38
N VAL A 141 4.11 0.35 -9.25
CA VAL A 141 4.85 0.40 -7.99
C VAL A 141 6.06 1.30 -8.15
N ALA A 142 6.41 2.07 -7.10
CA ALA A 142 7.66 2.83 -7.10
C ALA A 142 8.85 1.85 -7.10
N VAL A 143 9.83 2.14 -7.96
CA VAL A 143 11.13 1.46 -7.99
C VAL A 143 12.04 2.28 -7.09
N VAL A 144 12.34 1.74 -5.91
CA VAL A 144 13.38 2.29 -5.04
C VAL A 144 14.73 1.83 -5.62
N PRO A 145 15.68 2.74 -5.88
CA PRO A 145 17.01 2.40 -6.38
C PRO A 145 17.79 1.51 -5.41
#